data_AF-A0A1J3G1L6-F1
#
_entry.id   AF-A0A1J3G1L6-F1
#
_cell.length_a   1.000
_cell.length_b   1.000
_cell.length_c   1.000
_cell.angle_alpha   90.00
_cell.angle_beta   90.00
_cell.angle_gamma   90.00
#
_symmetry.space_group_name_H-M   'P 1'
#
loop_
_entity.id
_entity.type
_entity.pdbx_description
1 polymer ?
#
loop_
_entity_poly.entity_id
_entity_poly.type
_entity_poly.pdbx_seq_one_letter_code
_entity_poly.pdbx_strand_id
1 'polypeptide(L)'
;PADSTVTNVAPWQITVGASTMDREFASNLILGNGKHYKGQSLSSSSLPHAKFYPIIAAFQAKAKNVSALDAQLCKLGSLDPKMAKGKILVCLRGQNGRVEKGRAVALAGGVGMVLE
;
A
#
# COMPACT_ATOMS: atom_id res chain seq x y z
N PRO A 1 19.56 -5.97 2.71
CA PRO A 1 19.55 -7.39 3.12
C PRO A 1 20.07 -7.47 4.56
N ALA A 2 19.69 -8.48 5.34
CA ALA A 2 20.35 -8.74 6.62
C ALA A 2 21.58 -9.62 6.39
N ASP A 3 22.50 -9.61 7.36
CA ASP A 3 23.71 -10.41 7.32
C ASP A 3 23.36 -11.90 7.14
N SER A 4 24.17 -12.60 6.34
CA SER A 4 24.04 -14.03 6.08
C SER A 4 22.68 -14.49 5.54
N THR A 5 21.97 -13.63 4.79
CA THR A 5 20.69 -13.99 4.13
C THR A 5 20.83 -14.59 2.73
N VAL A 6 22.05 -14.71 2.21
CA VAL A 6 22.33 -15.27 0.88
C VAL A 6 22.27 -16.80 0.89
N THR A 7 21.64 -17.40 -0.12
CA THR A 7 21.45 -18.87 -0.21
C THR A 7 22.29 -19.53 -1.30
N ASN A 8 22.68 -18.81 -2.35
CA ASN A 8 23.40 -19.34 -3.51
C ASN A 8 24.92 -19.16 -3.31
N VAL A 9 25.47 -19.91 -2.36
CA VAL A 9 26.87 -19.76 -1.89
C VAL A 9 27.83 -20.83 -2.43
N ALA A 10 27.38 -21.68 -3.35
CA ALA A 10 28.26 -22.71 -3.91
C ALA A 10 29.39 -22.05 -4.73
N PRO A 11 30.65 -22.50 -4.62
CA PRO A 11 31.79 -21.83 -5.29
C PRO A 11 31.70 -21.74 -6.82
N TRP A 12 30.90 -22.60 -7.43
CA TRP A 12 30.67 -22.66 -8.88
C TRP A 12 29.44 -21.86 -9.34
N GLN A 13 28.74 -21.16 -8.42
CA GLN A 13 27.59 -20.32 -8.75
C GLN A 13 28.01 -18.84 -8.80
N ILE A 14 27.44 -18.11 -9.76
CA ILE A 14 27.51 -16.65 -9.76
C ILE A 14 26.40 -16.11 -8.86
N THR A 15 26.78 -15.54 -7.73
CA THR A 15 25.86 -14.86 -6.81
C THR A 15 25.72 -13.40 -7.23
N VAL A 16 24.52 -12.98 -7.63
CA VAL A 16 24.27 -11.62 -8.14
C VAL A 16 23.48 -10.81 -7.10
N GLY A 17 23.99 -9.64 -6.75
CA GLY A 17 23.29 -8.67 -5.90
C GLY A 17 22.28 -7.83 -6.70
N ALA A 18 21.25 -7.32 -6.02
CA ALA A 18 20.30 -6.39 -6.61
C ALA A 18 20.65 -4.93 -6.25
N SER A 19 20.62 -4.05 -7.24
CA SER A 19 20.73 -2.60 -7.09
C SER A 19 19.57 -1.88 -7.79
N THR A 20 19.48 -0.56 -7.62
CA THR A 20 18.50 0.29 -8.30
C THR A 20 19.10 0.94 -9.55
N MET A 21 18.23 1.41 -10.45
CA MET A 21 18.60 2.27 -11.58
C MET A 21 17.95 3.65 -11.43
N ASP A 22 18.28 4.59 -12.31
CA ASP A 22 17.74 5.95 -12.35
C ASP A 22 16.24 6.03 -12.69
N ARG A 23 15.67 4.98 -13.29
CA ARG A 23 14.23 4.89 -13.58
C ARG A 23 13.39 4.86 -12.29
N GLU A 24 12.38 5.72 -12.25
CA GLU A 24 11.36 5.75 -11.20
C GLU A 24 9.94 5.56 -11.75
N PHE A 25 9.06 4.95 -10.94
CA PHE A 25 7.63 4.79 -11.23
C PHE A 25 6.79 5.74 -10.38
N ALA A 26 6.93 7.03 -10.67
CA ALA A 26 6.32 8.08 -9.86
C ALA A 26 4.79 8.06 -9.92
N SER A 27 4.16 8.22 -8.75
CA SER A 27 2.72 8.38 -8.59
C SER A 27 2.46 9.47 -7.56
N ASN A 28 2.06 10.64 -8.02
CA ASN A 28 1.90 11.82 -7.17
C ASN A 28 0.53 11.84 -6.50
N LEU A 29 0.50 12.14 -5.20
CA LEU A 29 -0.70 12.37 -4.41
C LEU A 29 -0.87 13.86 -4.16
N ILE A 30 -1.98 14.42 -4.64
CA ILE A 30 -2.36 15.82 -4.44
C ILE A 30 -3.57 15.84 -3.51
N LEU A 31 -3.43 16.47 -2.36
CA LEU A 31 -4.50 16.60 -1.38
C LEU A 31 -5.33 17.87 -1.64
N GLY A 32 -6.58 17.89 -1.16
CA GLY A 32 -7.47 19.05 -1.31
C GLY A 32 -6.98 20.33 -0.61
N ASN A 33 -6.01 20.22 0.29
CA ASN A 33 -5.33 21.36 0.92
C ASN A 33 -4.12 21.88 0.13
N GLY A 34 -3.91 21.39 -1.10
CA GLY A 34 -2.80 21.81 -1.95
C GLY A 34 -1.45 21.23 -1.56
N LYS A 35 -1.38 20.22 -0.67
CA LYS A 35 -0.13 19.49 -0.41
C LYS A 35 0.13 18.44 -1.49
N HIS A 36 1.37 18.35 -1.92
CA HIS A 36 1.84 17.42 -2.94
C HIS A 36 2.83 16.43 -2.32
N TYR A 37 2.57 15.14 -2.51
CA TYR A 37 3.45 14.06 -2.08
C TYR A 37 3.87 13.23 -3.28
N LYS A 38 5.19 13.10 -3.50
CA LYS A 38 5.75 12.22 -4.52
C LYS A 38 5.76 10.79 -3.99
N GLY A 39 4.89 9.94 -4.54
CA GLY A 39 4.85 8.51 -4.23
C GLY A 39 5.39 7.66 -5.39
N GLN A 40 5.28 6.33 -5.24
CA GLN A 40 5.59 5.36 -6.29
C GLN A 40 4.47 4.33 -6.40
N SER A 41 4.13 3.95 -7.63
CA SER A 41 3.12 2.92 -7.90
C SER A 41 3.39 2.22 -9.22
N LEU A 42 3.10 0.92 -9.26
CA LEU A 42 3.08 0.08 -10.46
C LEU A 42 1.66 -0.35 -10.85
N SER A 43 0.64 0.37 -10.33
CA SER A 43 -0.75 0.10 -10.66
C SER A 43 -0.99 0.27 -12.16
N SER A 44 -1.63 -0.72 -12.79
CA SER A 44 -2.03 -0.65 -14.20
C SER A 44 -3.19 0.31 -14.46
N SER A 45 -3.95 0.64 -13.41
CA SER A 45 -5.05 1.60 -13.46
C SER A 45 -4.76 2.83 -12.59
N SER A 46 -5.13 4.00 -13.08
CA SER A 46 -5.10 5.25 -12.32
C SER A 46 -6.51 5.74 -12.01
N LEU A 47 -6.63 6.55 -10.96
CA LEU A 47 -7.85 7.31 -10.74
C LEU A 47 -8.01 8.40 -11.82
N PRO A 48 -9.24 8.81 -12.16
CA PRO A 48 -9.46 9.89 -13.11
C PRO A 48 -8.76 11.18 -12.68
N HIS A 49 -8.14 11.86 -13.65
CA HIS A 49 -7.55 13.17 -13.41
C HIS A 49 -8.62 14.16 -12.94
N ALA A 50 -8.23 15.07 -12.03
CA ALA A 50 -9.06 16.13 -11.47
C ALA A 50 -10.31 15.68 -10.67
N LYS A 51 -10.42 14.39 -10.31
CA LYS A 51 -11.46 13.91 -9.38
C LYS A 51 -10.88 13.67 -8.00
N PHE A 52 -11.41 14.37 -7.00
CA PHE A 52 -11.06 14.16 -5.61
C PHE A 52 -11.91 13.06 -4.98
N TYR A 53 -11.28 12.30 -4.10
CA TYR A 53 -11.91 11.25 -3.30
C TYR A 53 -11.64 11.52 -1.82
N PRO A 54 -12.59 11.21 -0.91
CA PRO A 54 -12.32 11.30 0.52
C PRO A 54 -11.17 10.36 0.89
N ILE A 55 -10.22 10.88 1.66
CA ILE A 55 -9.11 10.11 2.23
C ILE A 55 -9.37 9.88 3.72
N ILE A 56 -9.19 8.65 4.17
CA ILE A 56 -9.38 8.27 5.57
C ILE A 56 -8.21 7.42 6.05
N ALA A 57 -7.92 7.50 7.35
CA ALA A 57 -7.02 6.55 7.97
C ALA A 57 -7.72 5.18 8.07
N ALA A 58 -7.02 4.09 7.78
CA ALA A 58 -7.65 2.78 7.67
C ALA A 58 -8.35 2.30 8.95
N PHE A 59 -7.90 2.74 10.13
CA PHE A 59 -8.59 2.46 11.40
C PHE A 59 -9.99 3.05 11.48
N GLN A 60 -10.28 4.11 10.73
CA GLN A 60 -11.61 4.70 10.67
C GLN A 60 -12.58 3.81 9.90
N ALA A 61 -12.09 2.91 9.05
CA ALA A 61 -12.89 1.91 8.34
C ALA A 61 -12.80 0.52 8.99
N LYS A 62 -12.57 0.44 10.30
CA LYS A 62 -12.41 -0.85 11.01
C LYS A 62 -13.70 -1.67 10.99
N ALA A 63 -13.59 -2.94 10.63
CA ALA A 63 -14.66 -3.92 10.75
C ALA A 63 -15.03 -4.20 12.22
N LYS A 64 -16.25 -4.67 12.45
CA LYS A 64 -16.70 -5.10 13.80
C LYS A 64 -15.83 -6.26 14.30
N ASN A 65 -15.52 -6.27 15.59
CA ASN A 65 -14.73 -7.31 16.26
C ASN A 65 -13.29 -7.49 15.76
N VAL A 66 -12.73 -6.48 15.08
CA VAL A 66 -11.31 -6.48 14.68
C VAL A 66 -10.52 -5.47 15.53
N SER A 67 -9.24 -5.74 15.73
CA SER A 67 -8.35 -4.81 16.44
C SER A 67 -8.12 -3.54 15.60
N ALA A 68 -7.86 -2.41 16.28
CA ALA A 68 -7.52 -1.18 15.58
C ALA A 68 -6.22 -1.32 14.77
N LEU A 69 -5.26 -2.08 15.29
CA LEU A 69 -3.98 -2.36 14.64
C LEU A 69 -4.18 -3.13 13.32
N ASP A 70 -5.01 -4.16 13.31
CA ASP A 70 -5.25 -4.94 12.08
C ASP A 70 -5.89 -4.09 10.99
N ALA A 71 -6.80 -3.18 11.36
CA ALA A 71 -7.38 -2.22 10.43
C ALA A 71 -6.37 -1.17 9.95
N GLN A 72 -5.52 -0.62 10.83
CA GLN A 72 -4.42 0.27 10.42
C GLN A 72 -3.48 -0.41 9.43
N LEU A 73 -3.23 -1.70 9.63
CA LEU A 73 -2.40 -2.51 8.75
C LEU A 73 -3.15 -3.03 7.52
N CYS A 74 -4.43 -2.70 7.34
CA CYS A 74 -5.25 -3.16 6.21
C CYS A 74 -5.14 -4.67 5.99
N LYS A 75 -5.21 -5.45 7.08
CA LYS A 75 -5.23 -6.91 6.97
C LYS A 75 -6.47 -7.38 6.23
N LEU A 76 -6.38 -8.54 5.60
CA LEU A 76 -7.53 -9.11 4.90
C LEU A 76 -8.71 -9.27 5.89
N GLY A 77 -9.88 -8.74 5.52
CA GLY A 77 -11.09 -8.80 6.37
C GLY A 77 -11.15 -7.80 7.52
N SER A 78 -10.14 -6.94 7.71
CA SER A 78 -10.13 -5.97 8.82
C SER A 78 -10.92 -4.68 8.55
N LEU A 79 -11.38 -4.48 7.31
CA LEU A 79 -12.01 -3.25 6.84
C LEU A 79 -13.51 -3.45 6.61
N ASP A 80 -14.33 -2.53 7.12
CA ASP A 80 -15.77 -2.47 6.84
C ASP A 80 -16.01 -1.91 5.44
N PRO A 81 -16.61 -2.70 4.51
CA PRO A 81 -16.89 -2.24 3.16
C PRO A 81 -17.76 -0.98 3.11
N LYS A 82 -18.71 -0.79 4.06
CA LYS A 82 -19.57 0.39 4.09
C LYS A 82 -18.77 1.66 4.38
N MET A 83 -17.71 1.53 5.18
CA MET A 83 -16.87 2.67 5.55
C MET A 83 -15.77 2.93 4.52
N ALA A 84 -15.25 1.89 3.87
CA ALA A 84 -14.17 1.99 2.89
C ALA A 84 -14.65 2.34 1.47
N LYS A 85 -15.88 1.96 1.10
CA LYS A 85 -16.39 2.12 -0.27
C LYS A 85 -16.26 3.55 -0.80
N GLY A 86 -15.64 3.70 -1.96
CA GLY A 86 -15.51 4.99 -2.64
C GLY A 86 -14.44 5.93 -2.07
N LYS A 87 -13.63 5.46 -1.13
CA LYS A 87 -12.60 6.28 -0.44
C LYS A 87 -11.20 5.76 -0.71
N ILE A 88 -10.22 6.63 -0.46
CA ILE A 88 -8.80 6.28 -0.42
C ILE A 88 -8.43 5.97 1.04
N LEU A 89 -7.82 4.82 1.28
CA LEU A 89 -7.41 4.41 2.62
C LEU A 89 -5.91 4.61 2.81
N VAL A 90 -5.52 5.22 3.92
CA VAL A 90 -4.12 5.29 4.38
C VAL A 90 -3.85 4.10 5.29
N CYS A 91 -3.01 3.18 4.81
CA CYS A 91 -2.60 1.97 5.50
C CYS A 91 -1.15 2.10 5.99
N LEU A 92 -0.85 1.54 7.16
CA LEU A 92 0.50 1.53 7.71
C LEU A 92 1.29 0.29 7.26
N ARG A 93 2.60 0.45 7.11
CA ARG A 93 3.55 -0.65 6.89
C ARG A 93 3.73 -1.52 8.12
N GLY A 94 4.00 -2.81 7.87
CA GLY A 94 4.30 -3.79 8.91
C GLY A 94 3.43 -5.05 8.82
N GLN A 95 3.90 -6.10 9.48
CA GLN A 95 3.33 -7.46 9.67
C GLN A 95 2.89 -8.25 8.42
N ASN A 96 2.17 -7.66 7.47
CA ASN A 96 1.67 -8.30 6.27
C ASN A 96 2.16 -7.63 4.98
N GLY A 97 2.00 -8.33 3.85
CA GLY A 97 2.55 -7.93 2.57
C GLY A 97 1.91 -6.66 2.00
N ARG A 98 2.70 -5.78 1.35
CA ARG A 98 2.20 -4.53 0.75
C ARG A 98 1.09 -4.79 -0.29
N VAL A 99 1.24 -5.86 -1.07
CA VAL A 99 0.25 -6.29 -2.07
C VAL A 99 -1.05 -6.76 -1.41
N GLU A 100 -0.94 -7.49 -0.30
CA GLU A 100 -2.10 -7.97 0.46
C GLU A 100 -2.93 -6.80 1.01
N LYS A 101 -2.27 -5.75 1.52
CA LYS A 101 -2.94 -4.52 1.98
C LYS A 101 -3.74 -3.86 0.86
N GLY A 102 -3.13 -3.71 -0.32
CA GLY A 102 -3.81 -3.17 -1.50
C GLY A 102 -5.02 -4.01 -1.92
N ARG A 103 -4.88 -5.34 -1.87
CA ARG A 103 -5.97 -6.28 -2.12
C ARG A 103 -7.11 -6.15 -1.10
N ALA A 104 -6.79 -6.00 0.19
CA ALA A 104 -7.79 -5.82 1.23
C ALA A 104 -8.61 -4.54 1.02
N VAL A 105 -7.95 -3.43 0.69
CA VAL A 105 -8.63 -2.15 0.37
C VAL A 105 -9.52 -2.29 -0.86
N ALA A 106 -9.02 -2.94 -1.93
CA ALA A 106 -9.80 -3.17 -3.14
C ALA A 106 -11.05 -4.03 -2.87
N LEU A 107 -10.91 -5.11 -2.09
CA LEU A 107 -12.04 -5.97 -1.69
C LEU A 107 -13.06 -5.25 -0.81
N ALA A 108 -12.63 -4.31 0.03
CA ALA A 108 -13.51 -3.46 0.81
C ALA A 108 -14.18 -2.34 -0.02
N GLY A 109 -13.90 -2.26 -1.32
CA GLY A 109 -14.47 -1.26 -2.24
C GLY A 109 -13.80 0.10 -2.17
N GLY A 110 -12.61 0.20 -1.55
CA GLY A 110 -11.77 1.38 -1.61
C GLY A 110 -11.31 1.64 -3.04
N VAL A 111 -11.25 2.90 -3.45
CA VAL A 111 -10.86 3.30 -4.80
C VAL A 111 -9.34 3.47 -4.95
N GLY A 112 -8.63 3.53 -3.82
CA GLY A 112 -7.18 3.67 -3.79
C GLY A 112 -6.62 3.43 -2.41
N MET A 113 -5.31 3.24 -2.34
CA MET A 113 -4.57 3.05 -1.10
C MET A 113 -3.33 3.94 -1.11
N VAL A 114 -3.08 4.60 0.00
CA VAL A 114 -1.78 5.22 0.31
C VAL A 114 -1.12 4.35 1.37
N LEU A 115 0.15 4.01 1.17
CA LEU A 115 0.91 3.19 2.11
C LEU A 115 1.97 4.06 2.77
N GLU A 116 1.91 4.14 4.09
CA GLU A 116 2.85 4.88 4.96
C GLU A 116 3.67 3.92 5.81
#